data_AF-A0A1S2L1K4-F1
#
_entry.id   AF-A0A1S2L1K4-F1
#
_cell.length_a   1.000
_cell.length_b   1.000
_cell.length_c   1.000
_cell.angle_alpha   90.00
_cell.angle_beta   90.00
_cell.angle_gamma   90.00
#
_symmetry.space_group_name_H-M   'P 1'
#
loop_
_entity.id
_entity.type
_entity.pdbx_description
1 polymer ?
#
loop_
_entity_poly.entity_id
_entity_poly.type
_entity_poly.pdbx_seq_one_letter_code
_entity_poly.pdbx_strand_id
1 'polypeptide(L)' 'MKGKPWVWILYITLFYYLVSIFYVEVSMYHLLPPDQGGMSFWMKFGFVWKNSISFYGIMILLISFFLYLVFLYKRKQQTY' A
#
# COMPACT_ATOMS: atom_id res chain seq x y z
N MET A 1 -10.86 21.32 10.77
CA MET A 1 -9.89 20.84 9.75
C MET A 1 -10.52 20.97 8.37
N LYS A 2 -10.23 22.02 7.59
CA LYS A 2 -10.65 22.05 6.18
C LYS A 2 -9.65 21.25 5.34
N GLY A 3 -9.50 19.96 5.65
CA GLY A 3 -8.86 19.03 4.72
C GLY A 3 -9.78 18.94 3.52
N LYS A 4 -9.28 19.21 2.31
CA LYS A 4 -10.12 19.14 1.11
C LYS A 4 -10.63 17.70 1.00
N PRO A 5 -11.95 17.43 1.10
CA PRO A 5 -12.48 16.06 1.14
C PRO A 5 -12.05 15.21 -0.07
N TRP A 6 -11.82 15.86 -1.20
CA TRP A 6 -11.23 15.28 -2.41
C TRP A 6 -9.89 14.57 -2.20
N VAL A 7 -9.03 15.08 -1.31
CA VAL A 7 -7.73 14.47 -1.02
C VAL A 7 -7.92 13.11 -0.34
N TRP A 8 -8.87 13.02 0.60
CA TRP A 8 -9.21 11.76 1.27
C TRP A 8 -9.78 10.74 0.31
N ILE A 9 -10.71 11.15 -0.56
CA ILE A 9 -11.30 10.29 -1.59
C ILE A 9 -10.20 9.74 -2.51
N LEU A 10 -9.24 10.57 -2.92
CA LEU A 10 -8.13 10.17 -3.77
C LEU A 10 -7.22 9.14 -3.10
N TYR A 11 -6.81 9.37 -1.84
CA TYR A 11 -5.99 8.41 -1.10
C TYR A 11 -6.70 7.07 -0.90
N ILE A 12 -7.98 7.08 -0.54
CA ILE A 12 -8.79 5.87 -0.35
C ILE A 12 -8.89 5.10 -1.67
N THR A 13 -9.20 5.79 -2.77
CA THR A 13 -9.34 5.16 -4.10
C THR A 13 -8.02 4.54 -4.56
N LEU A 14 -6.90 5.27 -4.46
CA LEU A 14 -5.58 4.75 -4.81
C LEU A 14 -5.18 3.58 -3.92
N PHE A 15 -5.49 3.64 -2.63
CA PHE A 15 -5.21 2.54 -1.71
C PHE A 15 -5.95 1.26 -2.12
N TYR A 16 -7.25 1.33 -2.35
CA TYR A 16 -8.02 0.16 -2.80
C TYR A 16 -7.54 -0.38 -4.15
N TYR A 17 -7.20 0.50 -5.08
CA TYR A 17 -6.65 0.11 -6.38
C TYR A 17 -5.34 -0.66 -6.22
N LEU A 18 -4.39 -0.12 -5.45
CA LEU A 18 -3.09 -0.75 -5.22
C LEU A 18 -3.22 -2.07 -4.46
N VAL A 19 -4.09 -2.15 -3.46
CA VAL A 19 -4.38 -3.40 -2.73
C VAL A 19 -4.99 -4.45 -3.66
N SER A 20 -5.88 -4.06 -4.56
CA SER A 20 -6.48 -4.97 -5.53
C SER A 20 -5.44 -5.54 -6.49
N ILE A 21 -4.54 -4.70 -7.01
CA ILE A 21 -3.42 -5.16 -7.85
C ILE A 21 -2.48 -6.06 -7.06
N PHE A 22 -2.14 -5.69 -5.82
CA PHE A 22 -1.30 -6.51 -4.96
C PHE A 22 -1.91 -7.90 -4.72
N TYR A 23 -3.22 -7.97 -4.51
CA TYR A 23 -3.93 -9.24 -4.39
C TYR A 23 -3.83 -10.08 -5.67
N VAL A 24 -4.01 -9.45 -6.84
CA VAL A 24 -3.84 -10.13 -8.14
C VAL A 24 -2.39 -10.61 -8.32
N GLU A 25 -1.40 -9.78 -8.02
CA GLU A 25 0.02 -10.16 -8.09
C GLU A 25 0.32 -11.36 -7.20
N VAL A 26 -0.10 -11.34 -5.94
CA VAL A 26 0.06 -12.48 -5.01
C VAL A 26 -0.65 -13.73 -5.54
N SER A 27 -1.85 -13.58 -6.11
CA SER A 27 -2.61 -14.69 -6.68
C SER A 27 -1.92 -15.34 -7.89
N MET A 28 -1.16 -14.59 -8.68
CA MET A 28 -0.40 -15.16 -9.80
C MET A 28 0.74 -16.07 -9.33
N TYR A 29 1.26 -15.90 -8.12
CA TYR A 29 2.29 -16.78 -7.54
C TYR A 29 1.72 -18.06 -6.90
N HIS A 30 0.42 -18.34 -7.05
CA HIS A 30 -0.23 -19.59 -6.60
C HIS A 30 -0.12 -20.77 -7.58
N LEU A 31 0.64 -20.65 -8.66
CA LEU A 31 0.65 -21.60 -9.78
C LEU A 31 1.03 -23.06 -9.43
N LEU A 32 1.70 -23.35 -8.31
CA LEU A 32 1.98 -24.73 -7.86
C LEU A 32 1.79 -24.93 -6.34
N PRO A 33 1.15 -26.03 -5.92
CA PRO A 33 1.06 -26.41 -4.51
C PRO A 33 2.46 -26.76 -3.93
N PRO A 34 2.68 -26.57 -2.62
CA PRO A 34 3.97 -26.79 -1.97
C PRO A 34 4.54 -28.19 -2.23
N ASP A 35 3.66 -29.19 -2.28
CA ASP A 35 4.00 -30.61 -2.50
C ASP A 35 4.51 -30.92 -3.92
N GLN A 36 4.41 -29.96 -4.85
CA GLN A 36 4.93 -30.06 -6.22
C GLN A 36 6.13 -29.14 -6.47
N GLY A 37 6.82 -28.68 -5.41
CA GLY A 37 7.92 -27.71 -5.51
C GLY A 37 7.48 -26.25 -5.36
N GLY A 38 6.26 -26.02 -4.86
CA GLY A 38 5.76 -24.68 -4.56
C GLY A 38 6.46 -24.05 -3.36
N MET A 39 6.74 -22.74 -3.45
CA MET A 39 7.32 -21.98 -2.34
C MET A 39 6.36 -21.89 -1.13
N SER A 40 6.92 -21.92 0.09
CA SER A 40 6.16 -21.66 1.32
C SER A 40 5.58 -20.24 1.32
N PHE A 41 4.49 -20.01 2.07
CA PHE A 41 3.85 -18.69 2.14
C PHE A 41 4.83 -17.56 2.47
N TRP A 42 5.75 -17.79 3.42
CA TRP A 42 6.77 -16.82 3.81
C TRP A 42 7.78 -16.52 2.71
N MET A 43 8.16 -17.53 1.94
CA MET A 43 9.10 -17.37 0.82
C MET A 43 8.44 -16.64 -0.35
N LYS A 44 7.14 -16.92 -0.60
CA LYS A 44 6.30 -16.19 -1.56
C LYS A 44 6.14 -14.73 -1.16
N PHE A 45 5.82 -14.47 0.11
CA PHE A 45 5.71 -13.12 0.64
C PHE A 45 7.03 -12.36 0.51
N GLY A 46 8.16 -12.99 0.82
CA GLY A 46 9.50 -12.38 0.65
C GLY A 46 9.84 -12.07 -0.80
N PHE A 47 9.41 -12.91 -1.75
CA PHE A 47 9.61 -12.69 -3.18
C PHE A 47 8.74 -11.54 -3.70
N VAL A 48 7.45 -11.55 -3.37
CA VAL A 48 6.50 -10.49 -3.69
C VAL A 48 6.97 -9.17 -3.06
N TRP A 49 7.39 -9.17 -1.80
CA TRP A 49 7.90 -7.97 -1.11
C TRP A 49 9.05 -7.30 -1.85
N LYS A 50 9.96 -8.07 -2.47
CA LYS A 50 11.12 -7.52 -3.19
C LYS A 50 10.82 -7.10 -4.62
N ASN A 51 9.82 -7.70 -5.27
CA ASN A 51 9.59 -7.52 -6.71
C ASN A 51 8.24 -6.89 -7.07
N SER A 52 7.33 -6.75 -6.10
CA SER A 52 5.98 -6.22 -6.31
C SER A 52 5.99 -4.70 -6.40
N ILE A 53 5.71 -4.19 -7.60
CA ILE A 53 5.55 -2.75 -7.85
C ILE A 53 4.38 -2.20 -7.03
N SER A 54 3.30 -2.97 -6.91
CA SER A 54 2.13 -2.57 -6.13
C SER A 54 2.44 -2.45 -4.64
N PHE A 55 3.26 -3.33 -4.09
CA PHE A 55 3.72 -3.25 -2.70
C PHE A 55 4.51 -1.96 -2.42
N TYR A 56 5.48 -1.62 -3.27
CA TYR A 56 6.21 -0.35 -3.16
C TYR A 56 5.27 0.86 -3.32
N GLY A 57 4.29 0.78 -4.21
CA GLY A 57 3.26 1.80 -4.38
C GLY A 57 2.44 2.03 -3.10
N ILE A 58 2.03 0.97 -2.41
CA ILE A 58 1.30 1.06 -1.13
C ILE A 58 2.19 1.73 -0.07
N MET A 59 3.46 1.35 0.03
CA MET A 59 4.39 1.96 0.99
C MET A 59 4.56 3.46 0.75
N ILE A 60 4.78 3.87 -0.50
CA ILE A 60 4.91 5.30 -0.87
C ILE A 60 3.61 6.06 -0.56
N LEU A 61 2.45 5.45 -0.84
CA LEU A 61 1.14 6.04 -0.53
C LEU A 61 0.97 6.26 0.98
N LEU A 62 1.35 5.28 1.81
CA LEU A 62 1.28 5.40 3.27
C LEU A 62 2.25 6.45 3.82
N ILE A 63 3.48 6.50 3.32
CA ILE A 63 4.49 7.50 3.74
C ILE A 63 4.01 8.91 3.39
N SER A 64 3.55 9.12 2.15
CA SER A 64 3.04 10.43 1.70
C SER A 64 1.79 10.86 2.47
N PHE A 65 0.88 9.92 2.76
CA PHE A 65 -0.27 10.17 3.62
C PHE A 65 0.13 10.55 5.05
N PHE A 66 1.11 9.87 5.63
CA PHE A 66 1.63 10.20 6.96
C PHE A 66 2.26 11.60 6.99
N LEU A 67 3.09 11.94 5.99
CA LEU A 67 3.66 13.29 5.86
C LEU A 67 2.58 14.37 5.71
N TYR A 68 1.52 14.07 4.96
CA TYR A 68 0.36 14.96 4.83
C TYR A 68 -0.33 15.21 6.17
N LEU A 69 -0.54 14.17 6.98
CA LEU A 69 -1.11 14.31 8.33
C LEU A 69 -0.21 15.12 9.27
N VAL A 70 1.10 14.87 9.25
CA VAL A 70 2.07 15.63 10.05
C VAL A 70 2.05 17.11 9.66
N PHE A 71 1.98 17.41 8.37
CA PHE A 71 1.92 18.80 7.88
C PHE A 71 0.61 19.50 8.30
N LEU A 72 -0.53 18.80 8.21
CA LEU A 72 -1.81 19.31 8.71
C LEU A 72 -1.78 19.57 10.21
N TYR A 73 -1.16 18.69 10.99
CA TYR A 73 -1.01 18.85 12.42
C TYR A 73 -0.14 20.06 12.78
N LYS A 74 1.04 20.20 12.15
CA LYS A 74 1.93 21.36 12.36
C LYS A 74 1.27 22.70 12.01
N ARG A 75 0.52 22.76 10.91
CA ARG A 75 -0.21 23.97 10.51
C ARG A 75 -1.24 24.39 11.55
N LYS A 76 -1.89 23.43 12.22
CA LYS A 76 -2.86 23.71 13.28
C LYS A 76 -2.21 24.37 14.51
N GLN A 77 -0.97 24.00 14.85
CA GLN A 77 -0.25 24.56 16.00
C GLN A 77 0.27 25.99 15.77
N GLN A 78 0.55 26.41 14.53
CA GLN A 78 0.98 27.78 14.22
C GLN A 78 -0.16 28.80 14.15
N THR A 79 -1.42 28.36 14.23
CA THR A 79 -2.60 29.25 14.10
C THR A 79 -3.26 29.56 15.46
N TYR A 80 -2.64 29.13 16.57
CA TYR A 80 -3.01 29.45 17.95
C TYR A 80 -1.88 30.25 18.60
#